data_AF-A0A960N1Q9-F1
#
_entry.id   AF-A0A960N1Q9-F1
#
_cell.length_a   1.000
_cell.length_b   1.000
_cell.length_c   1.000
_cell.angle_alpha   90.00
_cell.angle_beta   90.00
_cell.angle_gamma   90.00
#
_symmetry.space_group_name_H-M   'P 1'
#
loop_
_entity.id
_entity.type
_entity.pdbx_description
1 polymer ?
#
loop_
_entity_poly.entity_id
_entity_poly.type
_entity_poly.pdbx_seq_one_letter_code
_entity_poly.pdbx_strand_id
1 'polypeptide(L)' 'LIGLKPRADDRVEVNPTLPEKAWDWFCLDRVSYKGRILTILWDEDGKKYGKGRGLMVFANGKRIAHSPTLSKVVAEFGK' A
#
# COMPACT_ATOMS: atom_id res chain seq x y z
N LEU A 1 4.74 11.21 2.54
CA LEU A 1 5.66 10.05 2.52
C LEU A 1 4.97 8.83 1.93
N ILE A 2 4.16 8.07 2.70
CA ILE A 2 3.51 6.83 2.20
C ILE A 2 2.46 7.11 1.12
N GLY A 3 1.76 8.25 1.20
CA GLY A 3 0.95 8.74 0.09
C GLY A 3 -0.48 8.23 0.02
N LEU A 4 -1.06 7.75 1.12
CA LEU A 4 -2.50 7.48 1.19
C LEU A 4 -3.29 8.76 0.88
N LYS A 5 -4.14 8.71 -0.16
CA LYS A 5 -5.00 9.82 -0.58
C LYS A 5 -6.46 9.49 -0.26
N PRO A 6 -7.13 10.25 0.63
CA PRO A 6 -8.56 10.13 0.84
C PRO A 6 -9.33 10.40 -0.44
N ARG A 7 -10.37 9.61 -0.71
CA ARG A 7 -11.25 9.76 -1.87
C ARG A 7 -12.71 9.60 -1.47
N ALA A 8 -13.62 10.23 -2.22
CA ALA A 8 -15.06 10.11 -1.99
C ALA A 8 -15.63 8.75 -2.43
N ASP A 9 -15.08 8.16 -3.50
CA ASP A 9 -15.46 6.84 -4.05
C ASP A 9 -14.93 5.66 -3.22
N ASP A 10 -15.44 4.44 -3.45
CA ASP A 10 -15.02 3.21 -2.74
C ASP A 10 -13.68 2.65 -3.22
N ARG A 11 -12.70 3.54 -3.38
CA ARG A 11 -11.34 3.25 -3.80
C ARG A 11 -10.32 3.72 -2.77
N VAL A 12 -9.18 3.04 -2.78
CA VAL A 12 -7.95 3.50 -2.13
C VAL A 12 -6.98 3.97 -3.20
N GLU A 13 -6.34 5.10 -2.97
CA GLU A 13 -5.22 5.57 -3.76
C GLU A 13 -4.01 5.73 -2.85
N VAL A 14 -2.88 5.16 -3.29
CA VAL A 14 -1.58 5.30 -2.66
C VAL A 14 -0.62 5.85 -3.70
N ASN A 15 -0.09 7.04 -3.44
CA ASN A 15 0.89 7.70 -4.29
C ASN A 15 2.12 8.09 -3.45
N PRO A 16 3.09 7.17 -3.26
CA PRO A 16 4.27 7.44 -2.46
C PRO A 16 5.03 8.64 -3.00
N THR A 17 5.50 9.50 -2.10
CA THR A 17 6.31 10.68 -2.45
C THR A 17 7.75 10.53 -1.97
N LEU A 18 8.18 9.29 -1.74
CA LEU A 18 9.55 8.97 -1.35
C LEU A 18 10.42 8.95 -2.61
N PRO A 19 11.63 9.53 -2.59
CA PRO A 19 12.62 9.30 -3.63
C PRO A 19 12.90 7.80 -3.80
N GLU A 20 13.21 7.36 -5.02
CA GLU A 20 13.66 5.99 -5.23
C GLU A 20 14.88 5.68 -4.34
N LYS A 21 14.90 4.49 -3.73
CA LYS A 21 15.95 4.02 -2.81
C LYS A 21 16.13 4.82 -1.51
N ALA A 22 15.17 5.69 -1.17
CA ALA A 22 15.22 6.36 0.13
C ALA A 22 15.14 5.35 1.28
N TRP A 23 14.24 4.36 1.16
CA TRP A 23 14.06 3.28 2.13
C TRP A 23 13.89 1.93 1.42
N ASP A 24 14.55 0.90 1.94
CA ASP A 24 14.42 -0.48 1.46
C ASP A 24 13.03 -1.05 1.77
N TRP A 25 12.39 -0.58 2.85
CA TRP A 25 11.07 -1.06 3.28
C TRP A 25 10.33 -0.04 4.15
N PHE A 26 9.00 -0.13 4.15
CA PHE A 26 8.13 0.49 5.15
C PHE A 26 6.82 -0.28 5.29
N CYS A 27 6.14 -0.09 6.42
CA CYS A 27 4.79 -0.61 6.60
C CYS A 27 3.96 0.39 7.41
N LEU A 28 2.83 0.79 6.83
CA LEU A 28 1.76 1.49 7.50
C LEU A 28 0.63 0.49 7.69
N ASP A 29 0.47 0.01 8.92
CA ASP A 29 -0.46 -1.05 9.26
C ASP A 29 -1.59 -0.57 10.18
N ARG A 30 -2.70 -1.31 10.15
CA ARG A 30 -3.89 -1.09 10.96
C ARG A 30 -4.53 0.29 10.82
N VAL A 31 -4.52 0.85 9.60
CA VAL A 31 -5.20 2.13 9.32
C VAL A 31 -6.68 1.90 9.11
N SER A 32 -7.51 2.45 9.99
CA SER A 32 -8.97 2.46 9.79
C SER A 32 -9.32 3.43 8.66
N TYR A 33 -9.88 2.90 7.57
CA TYR A 33 -10.32 3.69 6.43
C TYR A 33 -11.60 3.08 5.83
N LYS A 34 -12.68 3.87 5.79
CA LYS A 34 -13.98 3.46 5.24
C LYS A 34 -14.48 2.09 5.75
N GLY A 35 -14.44 1.90 7.07
CA GLY A 35 -14.89 0.67 7.74
C GLY A 35 -14.00 -0.55 7.52
N ARG A 36 -12.81 -0.35 6.95
CA ARG A 36 -11.84 -1.41 6.65
C ARG A 36 -10.52 -1.10 7.34
N ILE A 37 -9.74 -2.15 7.58
CA ILE A 37 -8.38 -2.04 8.08
C ILE A 37 -7.43 -2.15 6.89
N LEU A 38 -6.69 -1.07 6.63
CA LEU A 38 -5.69 -1.02 5.58
C LEU A 38 -4.30 -1.32 6.10
N THR A 39 -3.55 -2.03 5.27
CA THR A 39 -2.10 -2.18 5.38
C THR A 39 -1.49 -1.72 4.07
N ILE A 40 -0.56 -0.77 4.12
CA ILE A 40 0.22 -0.33 2.97
C ILE A 40 1.67 -0.67 3.28
N LEU A 41 2.29 -1.50 2.47
CA LEU A 41 3.66 -1.92 2.70
C LEU A 41 4.49 -1.79 1.42
N TRP A 42 5.74 -1.43 1.60
CA TRP A 42 6.79 -1.48 0.60
C TRP A 42 7.90 -2.38 1.11
N ASP A 43 8.35 -3.29 0.25
CA ASP A 43 9.47 -4.18 0.54
C ASP A 43 10.28 -4.37 -0.75
N GLU A 44 11.46 -3.76 -0.84
CA GLU A 44 12.25 -3.74 -2.07
C GLU A 44 12.72 -5.13 -2.49
N ASP A 45 13.06 -6.01 -1.54
CA ASP A 45 13.53 -7.37 -1.81
C ASP A 45 12.52 -8.46 -1.40
N GLY A 46 11.47 -8.08 -0.69
CA GLY A 46 10.38 -8.95 -0.26
C GLY A 46 10.69 -9.77 0.99
N LYS A 47 11.86 -9.59 1.60
CA LYS A 47 12.33 -10.40 2.73
C LYS A 47 11.91 -9.83 4.08
N LYS A 48 11.67 -8.51 4.18
CA LYS A 48 11.38 -7.87 5.47
C LYS A 48 10.04 -8.33 6.03
N TYR A 49 9.01 -8.42 5.19
CA TYR A 49 7.65 -8.78 5.58
C TYR A 49 7.19 -10.13 5.05
N GLY A 50 7.96 -10.77 4.16
CA GLY A 50 7.62 -12.07 3.58
C GLY A 50 6.32 -12.06 2.76
N LYS A 51 5.95 -10.90 2.20
CA LYS A 51 4.75 -10.72 1.35
C LYS A 51 5.09 -10.59 -0.14
N GLY A 52 6.36 -10.75 -0.49
CA GLY A 52 6.89 -10.52 -1.83
C GLY A 52 7.42 -9.11 -2.00
N ARG A 53 8.02 -8.84 -3.16
CA ARG A 53 8.63 -7.56 -3.50
C ARG A 53 7.60 -6.54 -3.95
N GLY A 54 7.80 -5.28 -3.58
CA GLY A 54 7.13 -4.11 -4.14
C GLY A 54 6.17 -3.42 -3.17
N LEU A 55 5.42 -2.46 -3.72
CA LEU A 55 4.36 -1.74 -3.01
C LEU A 55 3.09 -2.58 -3.04
N MET A 56 2.51 -2.84 -1.89
CA MET A 56 1.29 -3.62 -1.75
C MET A 56 0.30 -2.91 -0.84
N VAL A 57 -0.97 -3.03 -1.19
CA VAL A 57 -2.08 -2.53 -0.38
C VAL A 57 -3.01 -3.68 -0.05
N PHE A 58 -3.37 -3.79 1.22
CA PHE A 58 -4.29 -4.78 1.74
C PHE A 58 -5.49 -4.09 2.37
N ALA A 59 -6.66 -4.68 2.20
CA ALA A 59 -7.85 -4.35 2.96
C ALA A 59 -8.31 -5.60 3.71
N ASN A 60 -8.43 -5.50 5.04
CA ASN A 60 -8.77 -6.61 5.93
C ASN A 60 -7.88 -7.86 5.68
N GLY A 61 -6.59 -7.64 5.46
CA GLY A 61 -5.62 -8.70 5.20
C GLY A 61 -5.62 -9.27 3.76
N LYS A 62 -6.57 -8.89 2.90
CA LYS A 62 -6.60 -9.28 1.48
C LYS A 62 -5.86 -8.26 0.61
N ARG A 63 -4.91 -8.70 -0.21
CA ARG A 63 -4.19 -7.83 -1.15
C ARG A 63 -5.14 -7.33 -2.24
N ILE A 64 -5.25 -6.02 -2.38
CA ILE A 64 -6.11 -5.35 -3.36
C ILE A 64 -5.31 -4.56 -4.40
N ALA A 65 -4.05 -4.21 -4.11
CA ALA A 65 -3.14 -3.59 -5.07
C ALA A 65 -1.73 -4.14 -4.91
N HIS A 66 -0.98 -4.17 -6.01
CA HIS A 66 0.45 -4.47 -6.04
C HIS A 66 1.12 -3.68 -7.16
N SER A 67 2.31 -3.16 -6.89
CA SER A 67 3.23 -2.61 -7.87
C SER A 67 4.64 -3.08 -7.56
N PRO A 68 5.44 -3.50 -8.56
CA PRO A 68 6.84 -3.89 -8.34
C PRO A 68 7.74 -2.70 -7.98
N THR A 69 7.27 -1.47 -8.19
CA THR A 69 8.02 -0.22 -7.93
C THR A 69 7.25 0.70 -6.98
N LEU A 70 7.92 1.71 -6.42
CA LEU A 70 7.28 2.78 -5.65
C LEU A 70 6.53 3.74 -6.57
N SER A 71 5.43 3.26 -7.17
CA SER A 71 4.59 4.02 -8.08
C SER A 71 3.16 4.10 -7.57
N LYS A 72 2.39 5.05 -8.12
CA LYS A 72 0.99 5.24 -7.78
C LYS A 72 0.19 3.96 -8.04
N VAL A 73 -0.60 3.55 -7.06
CA VAL A 73 -1.59 2.46 -7.18
C VAL A 73 -2.97 2.95 -6.78
N VAL A 74 -3.99 2.45 -7.49
CA VAL A 74 -5.40 2.67 -7.19
C VAL A 74 -6.09 1.32 -7.20
N ALA A 75 -6.87 1.03 -6.17
CA ALA A 75 -7.64 -0.21 -6.08
C ALA A 75 -9.03 0.04 -5.52
N GLU A 76 -9.98 -0.76 -5.99
CA GLU A 76 -11.31 -0.87 -5.40
C GLU A 76 -11.25 -1.80 -4.19
N PHE A 77 -12.09 -1.56 -3.18
CA PHE A 77 -12.12 -2.42 -2.00
C PHE A 77 -12.69 -3.83 -2.24
N GLY A 78 -13.10 -4.14 -3.47
CA GLY A 78 -13.87 -5.34 -3.80
C GLY A 78 -15.25 -5.30 -3.14
N LYS A 79 -16.15 -6.15 -3.64
CA LYS A 79 -17.34 -6.53 -2.87
C LYS A 79 -16.94 -7.44 -1.71
#